data_AF-A0A350VYQ2-F1
#
_entry.id   AF-A0A350VYQ2-F1
#
_cell.length_a   1.000
_cell.length_b   1.000
_cell.length_c   1.000
_cell.angle_alpha   90.00
_cell.angle_beta   90.00
_cell.angle_gamma   90.00
#
_symmetry.space_group_name_H-M   'P 1'
#
loop_
_entity.id
_entity.type
_entity.pdbx_description
1 polymer ?
#
loop_
_entity_poly.entity_id
_entity_poly.type
_entity_poly.pdbx_seq_one_letter_code
_entity_poly.pdbx_strand_id
1 'polypeptide(L)'
;MLMDKDNNISYGNEVEYILYGGTNDKNHSKIDTSLFFIRYALNLGPILQLYWNDEDLKVIANGISAVTQGIIPAPLVKLIIVLGVNAAESAVDRNYLLAGLPVAFYKDDPGHQLFVQIDLSNRSAFQDAVVNKSTDYISSITNISQPAISESIVSFSYSEYISTFLFIELCTAPDDIYKRTADVIQTTMAQNDSEFVLSKSLTYYTIETKVRVKPMMMTLPYAQQSGVTVTDTDTWNTFEYKTSKGY
;
A
#
# COMPACT_ATOMS: atom_id res chain seq x y z
N MET A 1 29.88 10.80 5.09
CA MET A 1 28.61 11.22 5.72
C MET A 1 28.10 9.98 6.43
N LEU A 2 28.22 9.94 7.76
CA LEU A 2 28.12 8.72 8.60
C LEU A 2 26.67 8.51 9.07
N MET A 3 26.19 7.27 9.08
CA MET A 3 24.84 6.90 9.53
C MET A 3 24.80 6.81 11.07
N ASP A 4 24.71 7.97 11.71
CA ASP A 4 24.42 8.14 13.15
C ASP A 4 22.98 8.68 13.31
N LYS A 5 22.32 8.41 14.45
CA LYS A 5 20.96 8.91 14.77
C LYS A 5 20.84 10.43 14.56
N ASP A 6 21.93 11.15 14.78
CA ASP A 6 21.99 12.61 14.68
C ASP A 6 22.46 13.12 13.30
N ASN A 7 22.85 12.23 12.37
CA ASN A 7 23.45 12.61 11.08
C ASN A 7 22.98 11.76 9.87
N ASN A 8 22.05 10.82 10.07
CA ASN A 8 21.57 9.88 9.06
C ASN A 8 20.19 10.26 8.52
N ILE A 9 20.13 10.51 7.22
CA ILE A 9 18.91 10.83 6.50
C ILE A 9 18.11 9.58 6.08
N SER A 10 18.40 8.39 6.64
CA SER A 10 17.76 7.10 6.29
C SER A 10 17.51 6.14 7.48
N TYR A 11 17.90 6.48 8.71
CA TYR A 11 17.77 5.54 9.86
C TYR A 11 16.30 5.17 10.13
N GLY A 12 15.98 3.87 10.12
CA GLY A 12 14.60 3.35 10.22
C GLY A 12 13.75 3.49 8.96
N ASN A 13 14.36 3.92 7.85
CA ASN A 13 13.74 4.08 6.52
C ASN A 13 14.66 3.51 5.41
N GLU A 14 15.38 2.42 5.72
CA GLU A 14 16.40 1.87 4.84
C GLU A 14 15.81 1.38 3.51
N VAL A 15 14.61 0.80 3.56
CA VAL A 15 13.93 0.28 2.36
C VAL A 15 13.52 1.42 1.44
N GLU A 16 13.07 2.52 2.01
CA GLU A 16 12.69 3.74 1.31
C GLU A 16 13.90 4.42 0.65
N TYR A 17 15.06 4.38 1.30
CA TYR A 17 16.33 4.82 0.71
C TYR A 17 16.81 3.89 -0.41
N ILE A 18 16.71 2.57 -0.24
CA ILE A 18 17.07 1.62 -1.28
C ILE A 18 16.26 1.90 -2.56
N LEU A 19 14.95 2.12 -2.41
CA LEU A 19 14.05 2.46 -3.52
C LEU A 19 14.39 3.79 -4.19
N TYR A 20 14.56 4.88 -3.42
CA TYR A 20 14.56 6.22 -4.02
C TYR A 20 15.86 7.01 -3.91
N GLY A 21 16.80 6.58 -3.05
CA GLY A 21 18.15 7.13 -2.90
C GLY A 21 18.25 8.58 -2.43
N GLY A 22 17.14 9.17 -1.99
CA GLY A 22 17.08 10.56 -1.51
C GLY A 22 17.21 10.68 0.00
N THR A 23 16.88 11.86 0.52
CA THR A 23 16.69 12.09 1.96
C THR A 23 15.39 11.45 2.44
N ASN A 24 15.28 11.04 3.71
CA ASN A 24 14.04 10.63 4.40
C ASN A 24 12.80 11.37 3.88
N ASP A 25 12.76 12.71 4.02
CA ASP A 25 11.62 13.51 3.59
C ASP A 25 11.28 13.35 2.09
N LYS A 26 12.30 13.25 1.24
CA LYS A 26 12.12 13.05 -0.21
C LYS A 26 11.66 11.63 -0.51
N ASN A 27 12.17 10.62 0.19
CA ASN A 27 11.81 9.22 -0.02
C ASN A 27 10.38 8.95 0.48
N HIS A 28 10.02 9.46 1.65
CA HIS A 28 8.65 9.43 2.17
C HIS A 28 7.69 10.14 1.22
N SER A 29 8.03 11.34 0.75
CA SER A 29 7.19 12.06 -0.22
C SER A 29 7.02 11.29 -1.53
N LYS A 30 8.07 10.62 -2.02
CA LYS A 30 7.97 9.77 -3.22
C LYS A 30 7.08 8.55 -2.98
N ILE A 31 7.21 7.89 -1.82
CA ILE A 31 6.36 6.74 -1.47
C ILE A 31 4.91 7.15 -1.33
N ASP A 32 4.67 8.24 -0.62
CA ASP A 32 3.35 8.85 -0.47
C ASP A 32 2.69 9.09 -1.82
N THR A 33 3.46 9.66 -2.75
CA THR A 33 3.01 9.96 -4.11
C THR A 33 2.77 8.68 -4.91
N SER A 34 3.69 7.71 -4.86
CA SER A 34 3.56 6.41 -5.54
C SER A 34 2.35 5.61 -5.02
N LEU A 35 2.14 5.58 -3.70
CA LEU A 35 0.99 4.95 -3.05
C LEU A 35 -0.31 5.62 -3.48
N PHE A 36 -0.35 6.96 -3.48
CA PHE A 36 -1.51 7.69 -3.95
C PHE A 36 -1.83 7.33 -5.41
N PHE A 37 -0.84 7.34 -6.31
CA PHE A 37 -1.08 7.07 -7.73
C PHE A 37 -1.50 5.64 -8.02
N ILE A 38 -0.88 4.64 -7.38
CA ILE A 38 -1.30 3.24 -7.59
C ILE A 38 -2.71 3.02 -7.05
N ARG A 39 -3.05 3.61 -5.90
CA ARG A 39 -4.41 3.57 -5.35
C ARG A 39 -5.41 4.29 -6.25
N TYR A 40 -5.03 5.44 -6.78
CA TYR A 40 -5.83 6.18 -7.76
C TYR A 40 -6.13 5.36 -9.02
N ALA A 41 -5.14 4.62 -9.53
CA ALA A 41 -5.33 3.75 -10.68
C ALA A 41 -6.24 2.55 -10.35
N LEU A 42 -6.06 1.90 -9.20
CA LEU A 42 -6.83 0.73 -8.77
C LEU A 42 -8.28 1.09 -8.42
N ASN A 43 -8.53 2.23 -7.80
CA ASN A 43 -9.87 2.69 -7.40
C ASN A 43 -10.68 3.27 -8.56
N LEU A 44 -10.04 3.73 -9.65
CA LEU A 44 -10.72 4.38 -10.77
C LEU A 44 -11.79 3.47 -11.41
N GLY A 45 -11.46 2.20 -11.64
CA GLY A 45 -12.37 1.22 -12.24
C GLY A 45 -13.64 0.99 -11.40
N PRO A 46 -13.51 0.56 -10.12
CA PRO A 46 -14.64 0.37 -9.22
C PRO A 46 -15.52 1.61 -9.04
N ILE A 47 -14.92 2.81 -8.88
CA ILE A 47 -15.67 4.05 -8.70
C ILE A 47 -16.43 4.42 -9.97
N LEU A 48 -15.84 4.23 -11.16
CA LEU A 48 -16.56 4.37 -12.42
C LEU A 48 -17.73 3.39 -12.51
N GLN A 49 -17.55 2.13 -12.12
CA GLN A 49 -18.64 1.14 -12.13
C GLN A 49 -19.80 1.55 -11.24
N LEU A 50 -19.51 2.08 -10.04
CA LEU A 50 -20.54 2.51 -9.08
C LEU A 50 -21.29 3.76 -9.54
N TYR A 51 -20.56 4.82 -9.93
CA TYR A 51 -21.18 6.14 -10.11
C TYR A 51 -21.46 6.51 -11.56
N TRP A 52 -20.82 5.90 -12.56
CA TRP A 52 -20.91 6.39 -13.94
C TRP A 52 -22.34 6.33 -14.52
N ASN A 53 -23.11 5.31 -14.16
CA ASN A 53 -24.48 5.13 -14.66
C ASN A 53 -25.57 5.58 -13.68
N ASP A 54 -25.19 6.11 -12.52
CA ASP A 54 -26.11 6.59 -11.48
C ASP A 54 -27.05 7.69 -12.01
N GLU A 55 -28.33 7.61 -11.66
CA GLU A 55 -29.36 8.51 -12.18
C GLU A 55 -29.37 9.86 -11.46
N ASP A 56 -29.10 9.89 -10.15
CA ASP A 56 -29.03 11.12 -9.39
C ASP A 56 -27.81 11.95 -9.78
N LEU A 57 -26.68 11.30 -10.05
CA LEU A 57 -25.50 11.96 -10.60
C LEU A 57 -25.77 12.58 -11.98
N LYS A 58 -26.55 11.92 -12.85
CA LYS A 58 -26.94 12.52 -14.15
C LYS A 58 -27.77 13.77 -13.96
N VAL A 59 -28.72 13.76 -13.02
CA VAL A 59 -29.56 14.94 -12.76
C VAL A 59 -28.75 16.08 -12.14
N ILE A 60 -27.87 15.80 -11.18
CA ILE A 60 -26.95 16.80 -10.62
C ILE A 60 -26.09 17.42 -11.73
N ALA A 61 -25.51 16.59 -12.61
CA ALA A 61 -24.69 17.06 -13.72
C ALA A 61 -25.46 17.94 -14.72
N ASN A 62 -26.69 17.56 -15.05
CA ASN A 62 -27.57 18.36 -15.90
C ASN A 62 -27.95 19.69 -15.23
N GLY A 63 -28.23 19.68 -13.93
CA GLY A 63 -28.55 20.89 -13.16
C GLY A 63 -27.38 21.88 -13.14
N ILE A 64 -26.17 21.40 -12.87
CA ILE A 64 -24.95 22.23 -12.90
C ILE A 64 -24.69 22.75 -14.32
N SER A 65 -24.81 21.90 -15.34
CA SER A 65 -24.64 22.31 -16.73
C SER A 65 -25.63 23.43 -17.10
N ALA A 66 -26.89 23.33 -16.67
CA ALA A 66 -27.91 24.36 -16.88
C ALA A 66 -27.58 25.69 -16.17
N VAL A 67 -27.09 25.66 -14.92
CA VAL A 67 -26.65 26.87 -14.19
C VAL A 67 -25.51 27.58 -14.92
N THR A 68 -24.61 26.81 -15.56
CA THR A 68 -23.53 27.37 -16.39
C THR A 68 -23.95 27.70 -17.82
N GLN A 69 -25.25 27.65 -18.14
CA GLN A 69 -25.79 27.86 -19.49
C GLN A 69 -25.16 26.94 -20.55
N GLY A 70 -24.76 25.72 -20.16
CA GLY A 70 -24.15 24.73 -21.04
C GLY A 70 -22.67 24.97 -21.37
N ILE A 71 -22.02 25.99 -20.77
CA ILE A 71 -20.57 26.21 -20.92
C ILE A 71 -19.79 24.98 -20.45
N ILE A 72 -20.23 24.36 -19.34
CA ILE A 72 -19.68 23.09 -18.86
C ILE A 72 -20.67 21.98 -19.23
N PRO A 73 -20.32 21.07 -20.16
CA PRO A 73 -21.20 19.96 -20.54
C PRO A 73 -21.44 19.00 -19.37
N ALA A 74 -22.66 18.48 -19.24
CA ALA A 74 -23.01 17.51 -18.20
C ALA A 74 -22.08 16.29 -18.11
N PRO A 75 -21.60 15.67 -19.22
CA PRO A 75 -20.63 14.58 -19.13
C PRO A 75 -19.31 14.97 -18.45
N LEU A 76 -18.86 16.22 -18.62
CA LEU A 76 -17.64 16.73 -18.00
C LEU A 76 -17.84 16.94 -16.49
N VAL A 77 -19.02 17.42 -16.08
CA VAL A 77 -19.37 17.56 -14.66
C VAL A 77 -19.34 16.19 -13.97
N LYS A 78 -19.95 15.16 -14.57
CA LYS A 78 -19.92 13.79 -14.04
C LYS A 78 -18.49 13.29 -13.88
N LEU A 79 -17.65 13.47 -14.89
CA LEU A 79 -16.26 13.05 -14.86
C LEU A 79 -15.51 13.70 -13.69
N ILE A 80 -15.66 15.02 -13.52
CA ILE A 80 -14.98 15.74 -12.44
C ILE A 80 -15.41 15.23 -11.07
N ILE A 81 -16.70 14.97 -10.85
CA ILE A 81 -17.20 14.43 -9.56
C ILE A 81 -16.60 13.04 -9.31
N VAL A 82 -16.65 12.14 -10.29
CA VAL A 82 -16.12 10.78 -10.17
C VAL A 82 -14.61 10.78 -9.90
N LEU A 83 -13.85 11.61 -10.62
CA LEU A 83 -12.41 11.74 -10.39
C LEU A 83 -12.09 12.36 -9.02
N GLY A 84 -12.96 13.25 -8.52
CA GLY A 84 -12.89 13.82 -7.18
C GLY A 84 -13.07 12.76 -6.09
N VAL A 85 -14.08 11.89 -6.23
CA VAL A 85 -14.25 10.72 -5.33
C VAL A 85 -13.04 9.82 -5.38
N ASN A 86 -12.52 9.53 -6.58
CA ASN A 86 -11.34 8.69 -6.74
C ASN A 86 -10.11 9.27 -6.04
N ALA A 87 -9.91 10.60 -6.12
CA ALA A 87 -8.85 11.28 -5.41
C ALA A 87 -9.04 11.21 -3.89
N ALA A 88 -10.26 11.45 -3.39
CA ALA A 88 -10.58 11.38 -1.97
C ALA A 88 -10.38 9.96 -1.41
N GLU A 89 -10.89 8.95 -2.10
CA GLU A 89 -10.75 7.54 -1.75
C GLU A 89 -9.28 7.13 -1.67
N SER A 90 -8.50 7.50 -2.68
CA SER A 90 -7.07 7.14 -2.76
C SER A 90 -6.23 7.84 -1.68
N ALA A 91 -6.64 9.05 -1.27
CA ALA A 91 -6.02 9.73 -0.14
C ALA A 91 -6.32 9.02 1.19
N VAL A 92 -7.55 8.52 1.38
CA VAL A 92 -7.93 7.73 2.55
C VAL A 92 -7.18 6.39 2.55
N ASP A 93 -7.19 5.64 1.45
CA ASP A 93 -6.45 4.38 1.30
C ASP A 93 -4.96 4.55 1.64
N ARG A 94 -4.33 5.62 1.13
CA ARG A 94 -2.94 5.96 1.46
C ARG A 94 -2.77 6.13 2.98
N ASN A 95 -3.61 6.91 3.64
CA ASN A 95 -3.49 7.17 5.07
C ASN A 95 -3.65 5.88 5.89
N TYR A 96 -4.55 4.98 5.48
CA TYR A 96 -4.69 3.66 6.10
C TYR A 96 -3.43 2.80 5.92
N LEU A 97 -2.87 2.76 4.70
CA LEU A 97 -1.62 2.05 4.43
C LEU A 97 -0.45 2.59 5.26
N LEU A 98 -0.30 3.91 5.36
CA LEU A 98 0.75 4.54 6.17
C LEU A 98 0.56 4.28 7.68
N ALA A 99 -0.68 4.07 8.13
CA ALA A 99 -0.97 3.61 9.49
C ALA A 99 -0.70 2.10 9.70
N GLY A 100 -0.20 1.40 8.67
CA GLY A 100 0.07 -0.04 8.70
C GLY A 100 -1.18 -0.90 8.52
N LEU A 101 -2.32 -0.32 8.18
CA LEU A 101 -3.57 -1.05 7.96
C LEU A 101 -3.64 -1.54 6.52
N PRO A 102 -4.00 -2.82 6.28
CA PRO A 102 -4.17 -3.33 4.94
C PRO A 102 -5.42 -2.72 4.29
N VAL A 103 -5.36 -2.54 2.98
CA VAL A 103 -6.46 -2.04 2.17
C VAL A 103 -6.68 -2.99 0.99
N ALA A 104 -7.95 -3.26 0.67
CA ALA A 104 -8.36 -4.08 -0.47
C ALA A 104 -7.54 -3.76 -1.73
N PHE A 105 -6.96 -4.75 -2.38
CA PHE A 105 -6.15 -4.52 -3.59
C PHE A 105 -7.03 -4.01 -4.74
N TYR A 106 -8.16 -4.67 -4.95
CA TYR A 106 -9.20 -4.27 -5.89
C TYR A 106 -10.54 -4.32 -5.16
N LYS A 107 -11.37 -3.29 -5.33
CA LYS A 107 -12.67 -3.18 -4.68
C LYS A 107 -13.75 -3.77 -5.58
N ASP A 108 -14.06 -5.04 -5.40
CA ASP A 108 -15.03 -5.77 -6.22
C ASP A 108 -16.48 -5.43 -5.90
N ASP A 109 -16.78 -5.06 -4.65
CA ASP A 109 -18.05 -4.44 -4.25
C ASP A 109 -17.82 -2.99 -3.79
N PRO A 110 -17.73 -2.02 -4.72
CA PRO A 110 -17.47 -0.63 -4.37
C PRO A 110 -18.56 -0.02 -3.46
N GLY A 111 -19.78 -0.58 -3.44
CA GLY A 111 -20.86 -0.08 -2.58
C GLY A 111 -20.60 -0.30 -1.08
N HIS A 112 -19.79 -1.30 -0.73
CA HIS A 112 -19.50 -1.65 0.66
C HIS A 112 -18.01 -1.53 1.03
N GLN A 113 -17.12 -1.43 0.04
CA GLN A 113 -15.67 -1.44 0.25
C GLN A 113 -15.00 -0.07 0.05
N LEU A 114 -15.70 0.93 -0.47
CA LEU A 114 -15.18 2.30 -0.54
C LEU A 114 -15.27 2.97 0.84
N PHE A 115 -14.21 3.66 1.24
CA PHE A 115 -14.20 4.48 2.45
C PHE A 115 -14.99 5.77 2.28
N VAL A 116 -14.96 6.35 1.08
CA VAL A 116 -15.61 7.61 0.73
C VAL A 116 -16.79 7.31 -0.20
N GLN A 117 -17.99 7.62 0.30
CA GLN A 117 -19.22 7.52 -0.46
C GLN A 117 -19.86 8.89 -0.62
N ILE A 118 -20.42 9.15 -1.80
CA ILE A 118 -21.20 10.35 -2.03
C ILE A 118 -22.68 10.05 -1.80
N ASP A 119 -23.32 10.85 -0.94
CA ASP A 119 -24.77 10.90 -0.84
C ASP A 119 -25.35 11.77 -1.97
N LEU A 120 -25.78 11.11 -3.04
CA LEU A 120 -26.37 11.75 -4.21
C LEU A 120 -27.84 12.14 -4.02
N SER A 121 -28.46 11.75 -2.90
CA SER A 121 -29.88 12.03 -2.64
C SER A 121 -30.14 13.51 -2.33
N ASN A 122 -29.15 14.21 -1.74
CA ASN A 122 -29.27 15.63 -1.36
C ASN A 122 -28.87 16.60 -2.50
N ARG A 123 -29.68 16.59 -3.56
CA ARG A 123 -29.46 17.41 -4.77
C ARG A 123 -29.34 18.91 -4.51
N SER A 124 -30.13 19.43 -3.57
CA SER A 124 -30.12 20.86 -3.22
C SER A 124 -28.79 21.28 -2.61
N ALA A 125 -28.20 20.46 -1.74
CA ALA A 125 -26.89 20.75 -1.16
C ALA A 125 -25.80 20.78 -2.24
N PHE A 126 -25.85 19.86 -3.20
CA PHE A 126 -24.92 19.84 -4.34
C PHE A 126 -24.99 21.10 -5.20
N GLN A 127 -26.20 21.49 -5.59
CA GLN A 127 -26.38 22.68 -6.43
C GLN A 127 -25.93 23.94 -5.68
N ASP A 128 -26.28 24.05 -4.40
CA ASP A 128 -25.93 25.19 -3.56
C ASP A 128 -24.42 25.28 -3.30
N ALA A 129 -23.74 24.15 -3.05
CA ALA A 129 -22.29 24.09 -2.90
C ALA A 129 -21.56 24.62 -4.14
N VAL A 130 -22.04 24.26 -5.34
CA VAL A 130 -21.46 24.71 -6.61
C VAL A 130 -21.73 26.19 -6.87
N VAL A 131 -22.96 26.66 -6.60
CA VAL A 131 -23.35 28.06 -6.81
C VAL A 131 -22.62 29.00 -5.85
N ASN A 132 -22.61 28.66 -4.56
CA ASN A 132 -22.02 29.49 -3.51
C ASN A 132 -20.52 29.26 -3.32
N LYS A 133 -19.94 28.26 -3.98
CA LYS A 133 -18.52 27.88 -3.86
C LYS A 133 -18.12 27.64 -2.39
N SER A 134 -19.01 27.02 -1.60
CA SER A 134 -18.79 26.74 -0.18
C SER A 134 -18.48 25.27 0.08
N THR A 135 -17.55 25.03 0.99
CA THR A 135 -17.17 23.70 1.49
C THR A 135 -18.02 23.22 2.67
N ASP A 136 -18.93 24.05 3.18
CA ASP A 136 -19.75 23.74 4.36
C ASP A 136 -20.70 22.55 4.13
N TYR A 137 -20.95 22.22 2.85
CA TYR A 137 -21.82 21.12 2.43
C TYR A 137 -21.09 19.77 2.31
N ILE A 138 -19.76 19.70 2.51
CA ILE A 138 -19.01 18.46 2.31
C ILE A 138 -19.54 17.35 3.24
N SER A 139 -19.81 17.64 4.52
CA SER A 139 -20.30 16.62 5.45
C SER A 139 -21.72 16.13 5.18
N SER A 140 -22.53 16.87 4.40
CA SER A 140 -23.88 16.45 3.99
C SER A 140 -23.90 15.75 2.63
N ILE A 141 -22.77 15.77 1.91
CA ILE A 141 -22.60 15.22 0.57
C ILE A 141 -21.69 13.99 0.59
N THR A 142 -20.75 13.91 1.53
CA THR A 142 -19.79 12.81 1.63
C THR A 142 -19.94 12.09 2.96
N ASN A 143 -20.04 10.77 2.91
CA ASN A 143 -19.91 9.89 4.05
C ASN A 143 -18.54 9.21 3.98
N ILE A 144 -17.76 9.38 5.05
CA ILE A 144 -16.46 8.71 5.21
C ILE A 144 -16.61 7.69 6.33
N SER A 145 -16.53 6.41 6.02
CA SER A 145 -16.64 5.32 6.99
C SER A 145 -15.63 4.22 6.69
N GLN A 146 -15.23 3.47 7.71
CA GLN A 146 -14.38 2.32 7.51
C GLN A 146 -15.25 1.12 7.08
N PRO A 147 -15.03 0.54 5.89
CA PRO A 147 -15.73 -0.65 5.44
C PRO A 147 -15.31 -1.87 6.27
N ALA A 148 -16.18 -2.89 6.34
CA ALA A 148 -15.85 -4.12 7.06
C ALA A 148 -14.67 -4.84 6.38
N ILE A 149 -13.65 -5.20 7.18
CA ILE A 149 -12.37 -5.77 6.69
C ILE A 149 -12.59 -7.14 5.99
N SER A 150 -13.74 -7.79 6.21
CA SER A 150 -14.05 -9.15 5.74
C SER A 150 -14.49 -9.28 4.28
N GLU A 151 -14.62 -8.17 3.54
CA GLU A 151 -15.30 -8.21 2.23
C GLU A 151 -14.35 -8.27 1.02
N SER A 152 -13.04 -8.06 1.20
CA SER A 152 -12.07 -8.11 0.09
C SER A 152 -11.36 -9.47 0.01
N ILE A 153 -11.39 -10.09 -1.17
CA ILE A 153 -10.73 -11.39 -1.43
C ILE A 153 -9.21 -11.29 -1.28
N VAL A 154 -8.62 -10.14 -1.62
CA VAL A 154 -7.18 -9.86 -1.50
C VAL A 154 -6.98 -8.44 -0.97
N SER A 155 -6.23 -8.29 0.13
CA SER A 155 -5.84 -6.98 0.67
C SER A 155 -4.32 -6.85 0.65
N PHE A 156 -3.85 -5.64 0.38
CA PHE A 156 -2.41 -5.33 0.39
C PHE A 156 -2.12 -4.33 1.51
N SER A 157 -1.07 -4.62 2.24
CA SER A 157 -0.45 -3.78 3.27
C SER A 157 0.66 -2.91 2.69
N TYR A 158 1.14 -1.93 3.48
CA TYR A 158 2.25 -1.07 3.07
C TYR A 158 3.49 -1.86 2.62
N SER A 159 3.89 -2.89 3.37
CA SER A 159 5.08 -3.68 3.07
C SER A 159 4.97 -4.44 1.74
N GLU A 160 3.77 -4.89 1.37
CA GLU A 160 3.53 -5.56 0.08
C GLU A 160 3.66 -4.58 -1.10
N TYR A 161 3.20 -3.34 -0.95
CA TYR A 161 3.43 -2.29 -1.96
C TYR A 161 4.91 -1.95 -2.10
N ILE A 162 5.60 -1.73 -0.98
CA ILE A 162 7.04 -1.44 -0.97
C ILE A 162 7.83 -2.58 -1.62
N SER A 163 7.49 -3.84 -1.30
CA SER A 163 8.11 -5.02 -1.91
C SER A 163 7.86 -5.08 -3.42
N THR A 164 6.64 -4.75 -3.86
CA THR A 164 6.29 -4.70 -5.27
C THR A 164 7.06 -3.62 -6.02
N PHE A 165 7.16 -2.41 -5.45
CA PHE A 165 7.96 -1.34 -6.01
C PHE A 165 9.45 -1.72 -6.10
N LEU A 166 9.97 -2.37 -5.05
CA LEU A 166 11.35 -2.82 -5.03
C LEU A 166 11.61 -3.86 -6.12
N PHE A 167 10.68 -4.80 -6.30
CA PHE A 167 10.77 -5.80 -7.36
C PHE A 167 10.75 -5.15 -8.75
N ILE A 168 9.85 -4.19 -8.99
CA ILE A 168 9.79 -3.46 -10.27
C ILE A 168 11.09 -2.68 -10.53
N GLU A 169 11.62 -1.99 -9.52
CA GLU A 169 12.88 -1.26 -9.65
C GLU A 169 14.08 -2.20 -9.82
N LEU A 170 14.10 -3.35 -9.17
CA LEU A 170 15.12 -4.38 -9.39
C LEU A 170 15.11 -4.87 -10.85
N CYS A 171 13.93 -4.99 -11.46
CA CYS A 171 13.81 -5.39 -12.86
C CYS A 171 14.18 -4.28 -13.85
N THR A 172 14.05 -3.01 -13.48
CA THR A 172 14.20 -1.86 -14.39
C THR A 172 15.52 -1.11 -14.25
N ALA A 173 16.03 -0.99 -13.02
CA ALA A 173 17.27 -0.28 -12.67
C ALA A 173 18.04 -1.01 -11.54
N PRO A 174 18.48 -2.26 -11.77
CA PRO A 174 19.11 -3.09 -10.73
C PRO A 174 20.39 -2.46 -10.14
N ASP A 175 21.22 -1.82 -10.95
CA ASP A 175 22.51 -1.26 -10.51
C ASP A 175 22.37 -0.19 -9.43
N ASP A 176 21.32 0.62 -9.50
CA ASP A 176 21.07 1.68 -8.52
C ASP A 176 20.59 1.09 -7.18
N ILE A 177 19.72 0.07 -7.25
CA ILE A 177 19.27 -0.69 -6.07
C ILE A 177 20.45 -1.39 -5.41
N TYR A 178 21.34 -2.00 -6.18
CA TYR A 178 22.53 -2.67 -5.64
C TYR A 178 23.48 -1.69 -4.95
N LYS A 179 23.76 -0.54 -5.56
CA LYS A 179 24.61 0.50 -4.95
C LYS A 179 24.02 1.01 -3.65
N ARG A 180 22.73 1.35 -3.62
CA ARG A 180 22.08 1.86 -2.40
C ARG A 180 21.98 0.79 -1.32
N THR A 181 21.75 -0.47 -1.71
CA THR A 181 21.82 -1.60 -0.77
C THR A 181 23.22 -1.75 -0.18
N ALA A 182 24.27 -1.61 -1.00
CA ALA A 182 25.65 -1.61 -0.54
C ALA A 182 25.95 -0.43 0.41
N ASP A 183 25.43 0.77 0.14
CA ASP A 183 25.56 1.92 1.03
C ASP A 183 24.94 1.64 2.41
N VAL A 184 23.74 1.03 2.45
CA VAL A 184 23.07 0.66 3.69
C VAL A 184 23.89 -0.36 4.48
N ILE A 185 24.42 -1.40 3.82
CA ILE A 185 25.28 -2.40 4.47
C ILE A 185 26.57 -1.76 4.99
N GLN A 186 27.25 -0.98 4.15
CA GLN A 186 28.52 -0.35 4.50
C GLN A 186 28.35 0.51 5.73
N THR A 187 27.31 1.32 5.79
CA THR A 187 27.17 2.23 6.90
C THR A 187 26.62 1.58 8.17
N THR A 188 25.84 0.50 8.04
CA THR A 188 25.49 -0.35 9.20
C THR A 188 26.76 -0.95 9.81
N MET A 189 27.67 -1.47 8.99
CA MET A 189 28.96 -1.99 9.46
C MET A 189 29.88 -0.90 10.00
N ALA A 190 29.83 0.30 9.42
CA ALA A 190 30.62 1.44 9.86
C ALA A 190 30.26 1.94 11.28
N GLN A 191 29.10 1.57 11.82
CA GLN A 191 28.75 1.84 13.22
C GLN A 191 29.65 1.07 14.20
N ASN A 192 30.16 -0.09 13.79
CA ASN A 192 31.07 -0.91 14.60
C ASN A 192 32.54 -0.66 14.24
N ASP A 193 32.83 -0.37 12.98
CA ASP A 193 34.18 -0.09 12.48
C ASP A 193 34.16 1.09 11.50
N SER A 194 34.55 2.27 11.96
CA SER A 194 34.48 3.52 11.18
C SER A 194 35.33 3.52 9.91
N GLU A 195 36.30 2.62 9.78
CA GLU A 195 37.15 2.49 8.58
C GLU A 195 36.59 1.48 7.57
N PHE A 196 35.47 0.82 7.88
CA PHE A 196 34.87 -0.19 7.03
C PHE A 196 34.40 0.40 5.70
N VAL A 197 34.97 -0.11 4.60
CA VAL A 197 34.59 0.22 3.23
C VAL A 197 34.30 -1.06 2.47
N LEU A 198 33.10 -1.16 1.89
CA LEU A 198 32.62 -2.37 1.25
C LEU A 198 33.46 -2.75 0.02
N SER A 199 34.02 -1.75 -0.66
CA SER A 199 34.92 -1.95 -1.80
C SER A 199 36.27 -2.61 -1.44
N LYS A 200 36.63 -2.68 -0.16
CA LYS A 200 37.89 -3.27 0.34
C LYS A 200 37.67 -4.57 1.12
N SER A 201 36.42 -4.99 1.30
CA SER A 201 36.04 -6.16 2.09
C SER A 201 35.61 -7.32 1.20
N LEU A 202 36.01 -8.55 1.54
CA LEU A 202 35.36 -9.73 0.98
C LEU A 202 33.98 -9.88 1.61
N THR A 203 32.95 -10.02 0.77
CA THR A 203 31.57 -10.14 1.24
C THR A 203 31.12 -11.59 1.14
N TYR A 204 30.80 -12.18 2.28
CA TYR A 204 30.18 -13.49 2.37
C TYR A 204 28.78 -13.33 2.95
N TYR A 205 27.79 -13.90 2.27
CA TYR A 205 26.45 -14.02 2.83
C TYR A 205 26.25 -15.45 3.32
N THR A 206 25.69 -15.58 4.51
CA THR A 206 25.31 -16.86 5.10
C THR A 206 23.80 -16.86 5.32
N ILE A 207 23.10 -17.78 4.69
CA ILE A 207 21.67 -17.99 4.90
C ILE A 207 21.52 -19.14 5.90
N GLU A 208 20.95 -18.83 7.06
CA GLU A 208 20.54 -19.79 8.07
C GLU A 208 19.02 -19.80 8.11
N THR A 209 18.40 -20.96 7.84
CA THR A 209 16.96 -21.12 7.92
C THR A 209 16.59 -22.38 8.70
N LYS A 210 15.50 -22.30 9.46
CA LYS A 210 14.91 -23.45 10.17
C LYS A 210 13.63 -23.82 9.43
N VAL A 211 13.67 -24.92 8.69
CA VAL A 211 12.52 -25.41 7.93
C VAL A 211 11.81 -26.46 8.77
N ARG A 212 10.57 -26.17 9.18
CA ARG A 212 9.70 -27.15 9.84
C ARG A 212 8.81 -27.84 8.82
N VAL A 213 8.91 -29.16 8.72
CA VAL A 213 8.07 -29.98 7.83
C VAL A 213 6.98 -30.65 8.67
N LYS A 214 5.72 -30.32 8.38
CA LYS A 214 4.59 -30.99 9.04
C LYS A 214 4.55 -32.47 8.59
N PRO A 215 4.64 -33.44 9.52
CA PRO A 215 4.64 -34.86 9.17
C PRO A 215 3.25 -35.29 8.71
N MET A 216 3.11 -35.66 7.43
CA MET A 216 1.82 -36.08 6.85
C MET A 216 1.39 -37.50 7.23
N MET A 217 2.32 -38.33 7.74
CA MET A 217 2.11 -39.78 7.95
C MET A 217 1.88 -40.19 9.42
N MET A 218 2.00 -39.28 10.39
CA MET A 218 1.82 -39.61 11.82
C MET A 218 0.37 -39.49 12.30
N THR A 219 -0.55 -39.07 11.44
CA THR A 219 -2.01 -39.08 11.73
C THR A 219 -2.63 -40.45 11.41
N LEU A 220 -1.96 -41.54 11.78
CA LEU A 220 -2.57 -42.87 11.72
C LEU A 220 -3.50 -43.01 12.94
N PRO A 221 -4.78 -43.41 12.77
CA PRO A 221 -5.74 -43.57 13.87
C PRO A 221 -5.28 -44.56 14.96
N TYR A 222 -4.28 -45.41 14.67
CA TYR A 222 -3.63 -46.30 15.64
C TYR A 222 -2.89 -45.54 16.75
N ALA A 223 -2.28 -44.38 16.48
CA ALA A 223 -1.59 -43.59 17.51
C ALA A 223 -2.59 -42.95 18.49
N GLN A 224 -3.79 -42.58 18.03
CA GLN A 224 -4.86 -42.06 18.88
C GLN A 224 -5.52 -43.14 19.75
N GLN A 225 -5.51 -44.41 19.32
CA GLN A 225 -6.10 -45.52 20.06
C GLN A 225 -5.23 -46.02 21.23
N SER A 226 -3.93 -45.73 21.23
CA SER A 226 -3.00 -46.13 22.30
C SER A 226 -2.84 -45.09 23.41
N GLY A 227 -3.62 -44.00 23.42
CA GLY A 227 -3.57 -42.98 24.49
C GLY A 227 -2.26 -42.19 24.58
N VAL A 228 -1.37 -42.32 23.59
CA VAL A 228 -0.10 -41.60 23.52
C VAL A 228 -0.33 -40.32 22.73
N THR A 229 -0.35 -39.18 23.41
CA THR A 229 -0.25 -37.87 22.76
C THR A 229 1.14 -37.79 22.13
N VAL A 230 1.22 -37.91 20.81
CA VAL A 230 2.46 -37.64 20.08
C VAL A 230 2.71 -36.15 20.25
N THR A 231 3.58 -35.79 21.18
CA THR A 231 4.01 -34.42 21.38
C THR A 231 4.74 -33.98 20.12
N ASP A 232 4.20 -32.92 19.50
CA ASP A 232 4.85 -32.18 18.41
C ASP A 232 6.15 -31.63 18.98
N THR A 233 7.19 -32.46 18.94
CA THR A 233 8.49 -32.16 19.48
C THR A 233 9.27 -31.47 18.38
N ASP A 234 9.62 -30.21 18.62
CA ASP A 234 10.31 -29.30 17.68
C ASP A 234 11.61 -29.87 17.08
N THR A 235 12.11 -31.00 17.61
CA THR A 235 13.43 -31.56 17.34
C THR A 235 13.52 -32.43 16.09
N TRP A 236 12.48 -33.17 15.71
CA TRP A 236 12.58 -34.15 14.61
C TRP A 236 11.97 -33.68 13.29
N ASN A 237 11.13 -32.66 13.34
CA ASN A 237 10.45 -32.07 12.18
C ASN A 237 11.06 -30.73 11.75
N THR A 238 12.10 -30.26 12.43
CA THR A 238 12.81 -29.00 12.12
C THR A 238 14.19 -29.29 11.56
N PHE A 239 14.45 -28.87 10.34
CA PHE A 239 15.75 -28.97 9.69
C PHE A 239 16.44 -27.60 9.71
N GLU A 240 17.66 -27.55 10.24
CA GLU A 240 18.50 -26.36 10.17
C GLU A 240 19.35 -26.42 8.89
N TYR A 241 19.15 -25.46 8.01
CA TYR A 241 19.90 -25.32 6.76
C TYR A 241 20.79 -24.09 6.85
N LYS A 242 22.10 -24.30 6.70
CA LYS A 242 23.12 -23.25 6.65
C LYS A 242 23.89 -23.34 5.35
N THR A 243 23.85 -22.28 4.56
CA THR A 243 24.67 -22.15 3.35
C THR A 243 25.40 -20.83 3.36
N SER A 244 26.69 -20.85 3.04
CA SER A 244 27.53 -19.65 2.95
C SER A 244 28.07 -19.55 1.54
N LYS A 245 27.88 -18.38 0.91
CA LYS A 245 28.44 -18.06 -0.41
C LYS A 245 29.17 -16.72 -0.34
N GLY A 246 30.32 -16.66 -1.00
CA GLY A 246 31.15 -15.45 -1.09
C GLY A 246 31.31 -14.97 -2.51
N TYR A 247 31.57 -13.67 -2.63
CA TYR A 247 32.12 -13.02 -3.81
C TYR A 247 33.39 -12.26 -3.42
#